data_AF-A0A942BZM1-F1
#
_entry.id   AF-A0A942BZM1-F1
#
_cell.length_a   1.000
_cell.length_b   1.000
_cell.length_c   1.000
_cell.angle_alpha   90.00
_cell.angle_beta   90.00
_cell.angle_gamma   90.00
#
_symmetry.space_group_name_H-M   'P 1'
#
loop_
_entity.id
_entity.type
_entity.pdbx_description
1 polymer ?
#
loop_
_entity_poly.entity_id
_entity_poly.type
_entity_poly.pdbx_seq_one_letter_code
_entity_poly.pdbx_strand_id
1 'polypeptide(L)'
;TPYISQPMIEPGGIFIYEFTVNQHGTFFYHSHGAMQEMLGMIGMFVIHPKTPHAPRCDKDFAMILQGWALLPNNDVPNTFAMEFNWLTLNGKSAPATTPMIVKKGERIRIRIVNLGMDHHPIHLHGHQFYVTGTEGGRIPESAWFPGNTVIVGVAQARDVEFVAQYEGDWMLHCHLPHHMMNQMVSMVGPMAMSHGSGSETGKGMEEGMGVVRQGHALSEDLGPGMGRGMGITSAETNVSNLVAQSTPAQVEMYACPMHPEVRSNKEGNCPKCNMKLVKQKAPEIYACPMHPEVVSTKEGSCPKCNMKLVKKQRTAVALTEEEKKKIPGYPQDEMMMMIVDDEVVKPETWGLAPGWTASMMGMMNLVRVLPEDKYSQIMAIIKEGKTEKPKATPEHKHSD
;
A
#
# COMPACT_ATOMS: atom_id res chain seq x y z
N THR A 1 22.89 -25.13 -16.10
CA THR A 1 21.99 -25.99 -15.30
C THR A 1 22.68 -27.26 -14.85
N PRO A 2 22.79 -27.48 -13.53
CA PRO A 2 23.38 -28.70 -12.97
C PRO A 2 22.74 -29.97 -13.56
N TYR A 3 23.54 -30.99 -13.80
CA TYR A 3 23.16 -32.31 -14.32
C TYR A 3 22.58 -32.35 -15.75
N ILE A 4 22.42 -31.20 -16.41
CA ILE A 4 22.04 -31.11 -17.82
C ILE A 4 23.19 -30.60 -18.68
N SER A 5 23.75 -29.46 -18.30
CA SER A 5 24.78 -28.75 -19.10
C SER A 5 26.14 -28.67 -18.39
N GLN A 6 26.18 -28.99 -17.11
CA GLN A 6 27.37 -28.93 -16.27
C GLN A 6 27.17 -29.72 -14.96
N PRO A 7 28.24 -30.10 -14.24
CA PRO A 7 28.16 -30.51 -12.84
C PRO A 7 27.70 -29.37 -11.90
N MET A 8 27.29 -29.72 -10.68
CA MET A 8 27.01 -28.73 -9.63
C MET A 8 28.30 -28.00 -9.23
N ILE A 9 28.19 -26.72 -8.89
CA ILE A 9 29.31 -25.93 -8.34
C ILE A 9 29.32 -26.17 -6.83
N GLU A 10 30.31 -26.91 -6.34
CA GLU A 10 30.45 -27.23 -4.92
C GLU A 10 30.76 -26.00 -4.07
N PRO A 11 30.50 -26.01 -2.75
CA PRO A 11 30.91 -24.94 -1.85
C PRO A 11 32.42 -24.64 -1.96
N GLY A 12 32.75 -23.36 -2.22
CA GLY A 12 34.13 -22.92 -2.48
C GLY A 12 34.65 -23.21 -3.90
N GLY A 13 33.85 -23.89 -4.72
CA GLY A 13 34.14 -24.14 -6.12
C GLY A 13 34.01 -22.89 -6.99
N ILE A 14 34.69 -22.92 -8.13
CA ILE A 14 34.68 -21.85 -9.15
C ILE A 14 34.28 -22.48 -10.47
N PHE A 15 33.39 -21.82 -11.21
CA PHE A 15 33.02 -22.20 -12.57
C PHE A 15 32.99 -20.95 -13.45
N ILE A 16 33.54 -21.06 -14.66
CA ILE A 16 33.61 -19.96 -15.62
C ILE A 16 32.57 -20.21 -16.71
N TYR A 17 31.68 -19.24 -16.93
CA TYR A 17 30.73 -19.25 -18.03
C TYR A 17 31.26 -18.38 -19.18
N GLU A 18 31.36 -18.96 -20.37
CA GLU A 18 31.71 -18.25 -21.60
C GLU A 18 30.60 -18.46 -22.63
N PHE A 19 30.07 -17.37 -23.18
CA PHE A 19 29.06 -17.43 -24.23
C PHE A 19 29.11 -16.16 -25.09
N THR A 20 28.70 -16.30 -26.35
CA THR A 20 28.56 -15.16 -27.26
C THR A 20 27.15 -14.59 -27.16
N VAL A 21 27.07 -13.26 -27.05
CA VAL A 21 25.81 -12.53 -27.03
C VAL A 21 25.35 -12.24 -28.46
N ASN A 22 24.26 -12.89 -28.88
CA ASN A 22 23.74 -12.79 -30.25
C ASN A 22 22.47 -11.94 -30.38
N GLN A 23 21.73 -11.76 -29.29
CA GLN A 23 20.48 -10.99 -29.25
C GLN A 23 20.58 -9.83 -28.25
N HIS A 24 19.67 -8.86 -28.34
CA HIS A 24 19.54 -7.76 -27.38
C HIS A 24 18.18 -7.82 -26.67
N GLY A 25 18.09 -7.25 -25.47
CA GLY A 25 16.83 -7.27 -24.69
C GLY A 25 17.03 -7.20 -23.18
N THR A 26 15.92 -7.36 -22.47
CA THR A 26 15.87 -7.49 -21.00
C THR A 26 15.87 -8.97 -20.64
N PHE A 27 17.02 -9.46 -20.16
CA PHE A 27 17.17 -10.79 -19.63
C PHE A 27 17.45 -10.73 -18.13
N PHE A 28 17.63 -11.89 -17.53
CA PHE A 28 17.98 -12.07 -16.15
C PHE A 28 18.79 -13.37 -16.02
N TYR A 29 19.51 -13.49 -14.91
CA TYR A 29 20.17 -14.72 -14.51
C TYR A 29 19.69 -15.10 -13.11
N HIS A 30 19.67 -16.39 -12.83
CA HIS A 30 19.37 -16.92 -11.51
C HIS A 30 20.12 -18.23 -11.29
N SER A 31 20.28 -18.62 -10.02
CA SER A 31 20.76 -19.96 -9.73
C SER A 31 19.78 -21.00 -10.24
N HIS A 32 20.32 -22.10 -10.76
CA HIS A 32 19.53 -23.27 -11.15
C HIS A 32 19.76 -24.45 -10.17
N GLY A 33 20.32 -24.16 -8.99
CA GLY A 33 20.25 -25.03 -7.82
C GLY A 33 18.88 -24.91 -7.16
N ALA A 34 18.35 -26.02 -6.63
CA ALA A 34 16.98 -26.07 -6.12
C ALA A 34 16.69 -24.95 -5.11
N MET A 35 15.68 -24.13 -5.42
CA MET A 35 15.12 -23.07 -4.57
C MET A 35 16.06 -21.92 -4.21
N GLN A 36 17.24 -21.84 -4.82
CA GLN A 36 18.21 -20.77 -4.53
C GLN A 36 17.78 -19.42 -5.08
N GLU A 37 17.02 -19.40 -6.17
CA GLU A 37 16.37 -18.22 -6.73
C GLU A 37 15.43 -17.55 -5.71
N MET A 38 14.72 -18.36 -4.90
CA MET A 38 13.84 -17.87 -3.82
C MET A 38 14.61 -17.36 -2.59
N LEU A 39 15.92 -17.62 -2.51
CA LEU A 39 16.83 -16.99 -1.55
C LEU A 39 17.44 -15.68 -2.09
N GLY A 40 17.02 -15.23 -3.27
CA GLY A 40 17.51 -14.00 -3.89
C GLY A 40 18.77 -14.18 -4.73
N MET A 41 19.16 -15.41 -5.09
CA MET A 41 20.26 -15.66 -6.03
C MET A 41 19.84 -15.37 -7.48
N ILE A 42 19.58 -14.09 -7.75
CA ILE A 42 19.05 -13.58 -9.00
C ILE A 42 19.72 -12.27 -9.39
N GLY A 43 19.63 -11.89 -10.65
CA GLY A 43 20.03 -10.57 -11.12
C GLY A 43 19.52 -10.27 -12.52
N MET A 44 19.54 -8.99 -12.89
CA MET A 44 19.11 -8.54 -14.21
C MET A 44 20.30 -8.55 -15.18
N PHE A 45 20.06 -8.96 -16.42
CA PHE A 45 21.05 -9.00 -17.49
C PHE A 45 20.51 -8.27 -18.71
N VAL A 46 20.90 -7.01 -18.89
CA VAL A 46 20.45 -6.20 -20.02
C VAL A 46 21.49 -6.25 -21.12
N ILE A 47 21.03 -6.59 -22.32
CA ILE A 47 21.86 -6.57 -23.51
C ILE A 47 21.40 -5.42 -24.40
N HIS A 48 22.26 -4.41 -24.57
CA HIS A 48 21.95 -3.28 -25.44
C HIS A 48 22.09 -3.65 -26.93
N PRO A 49 21.20 -3.17 -27.80
CA PRO A 49 21.35 -3.35 -29.24
C PRO A 49 22.58 -2.58 -29.73
N LYS A 50 23.28 -3.14 -30.73
CA LYS A 50 24.42 -2.47 -31.38
C LYS A 50 24.03 -1.11 -31.96
N THR A 51 22.83 -1.02 -32.54
CA THR A 51 22.21 0.23 -32.97
C THR A 51 21.15 0.63 -31.95
N PRO A 52 21.32 1.75 -31.23
CA PRO A 52 20.34 2.21 -30.27
C PRO A 52 18.96 2.39 -30.89
N HIS A 53 17.95 1.96 -30.15
CA HIS A 53 16.56 2.16 -30.52
C HIS A 53 16.18 3.65 -30.57
N ALA A 54 15.38 4.03 -31.57
CA ALA A 54 14.74 5.33 -31.66
C ALA A 54 13.25 5.22 -31.29
N PRO A 55 12.64 6.25 -30.69
CA PRO A 55 13.32 7.34 -29.98
C PRO A 55 14.12 6.81 -28.78
N ARG A 56 15.22 7.49 -28.44
CA ARG A 56 16.08 7.11 -27.31
C ARG A 56 15.36 7.41 -26.00
N CYS A 57 15.55 6.54 -25.00
CA CYS A 57 15.16 6.81 -23.62
C CYS A 57 16.29 7.56 -22.91
N ASP A 58 15.94 8.61 -22.20
CA ASP A 58 16.87 9.42 -21.40
C ASP A 58 17.29 8.67 -20.13
N LYS A 59 16.38 7.88 -19.55
CA LYS A 59 16.64 7.01 -18.41
C LYS A 59 16.10 5.61 -18.63
N ASP A 60 16.82 4.62 -18.12
CA ASP A 60 16.50 3.20 -18.21
C ASP A 60 16.64 2.60 -16.80
N PHE A 61 15.51 2.19 -16.21
CA PHE A 61 15.46 1.65 -14.85
C PHE A 61 15.26 0.13 -14.87
N ALA A 62 15.91 -0.53 -13.92
CA ALA A 62 15.82 -1.96 -13.69
C ALA A 62 14.98 -2.24 -12.45
N MET A 63 13.97 -3.09 -12.59
CA MET A 63 13.10 -3.50 -11.49
C MET A 63 12.85 -4.99 -11.52
N ILE A 64 13.24 -5.65 -10.43
CA ILE A 64 13.04 -7.06 -10.19
C ILE A 64 11.94 -7.21 -9.14
N LEU A 65 10.89 -7.97 -9.48
CA LEU A 65 9.80 -8.31 -8.59
C LEU A 65 10.12 -9.63 -7.90
N GLN A 66 9.99 -9.67 -6.58
CA GLN A 66 10.22 -10.87 -5.76
C GLN A 66 9.18 -10.97 -4.65
N GLY A 67 8.90 -12.20 -4.22
CA GLY A 67 8.13 -12.52 -3.04
C GLY A 67 8.93 -13.42 -2.10
N TRP A 68 8.68 -13.27 -0.81
CA TRP A 68 9.35 -14.01 0.26
C TRP A 68 8.33 -14.48 1.29
N ALA A 69 8.60 -15.64 1.88
CA ALA A 69 7.87 -16.14 3.04
C ALA A 69 8.78 -16.03 4.27
N LEU A 70 8.66 -14.95 5.00
CA LEU A 70 9.43 -14.66 6.21
C LEU A 70 8.52 -14.79 7.43
N LEU A 71 8.65 -15.90 8.15
CA LEU A 71 7.93 -16.09 9.40
C LEU A 71 8.53 -15.23 10.52
N PRO A 72 7.76 -14.86 11.56
CA PRO A 72 8.30 -14.16 12.71
C PRO A 72 9.51 -14.91 13.30
N ASN A 73 10.56 -14.15 13.62
CA ASN A 73 11.84 -14.65 14.18
C ASN A 73 12.68 -15.53 13.23
N ASN A 74 12.41 -15.50 11.92
CA ASN A 74 13.26 -16.15 10.93
C ASN A 74 14.07 -15.13 10.13
N ASP A 75 15.37 -15.35 10.05
CA ASP A 75 16.29 -14.56 9.21
C ASP A 75 16.48 -15.15 7.80
N VAL A 76 15.90 -16.34 7.56
CA VAL A 76 15.95 -17.05 6.27
C VAL A 76 14.53 -17.27 5.75
N PRO A 77 14.23 -16.89 4.50
CA PRO A 77 12.94 -17.16 3.87
C PRO A 77 12.63 -18.66 3.81
N ASN A 78 11.39 -19.04 4.09
CA ASN A 78 10.88 -20.37 3.80
C ASN A 78 10.62 -20.49 2.29
N THR A 79 11.60 -21.02 1.56
CA THR A 79 11.51 -21.14 0.11
C THR A 79 10.47 -22.17 -0.36
N PHE A 80 10.06 -23.11 0.49
CA PHE A 80 9.03 -24.10 0.15
C PHE A 80 7.59 -23.61 0.37
N ALA A 81 7.42 -22.39 0.89
CA ALA A 81 6.10 -21.81 1.06
C ALA A 81 5.45 -21.52 -0.30
N MET A 82 4.14 -21.74 -0.36
CA MET A 82 3.32 -21.37 -1.52
C MET A 82 2.58 -20.04 -1.29
N GLU A 83 2.67 -19.49 -0.09
CA GLU A 83 2.12 -18.19 0.29
C GLU A 83 3.25 -17.26 0.70
N PHE A 84 3.32 -16.10 0.05
CA PHE A 84 4.34 -15.07 0.31
C PHE A 84 3.74 -13.94 1.13
N ASN A 85 4.43 -13.54 2.19
CA ASN A 85 3.99 -12.49 3.10
C ASN A 85 4.86 -11.22 3.04
N TRP A 86 5.96 -11.27 2.29
CA TRP A 86 6.83 -10.13 2.03
C TRP A 86 7.04 -9.96 0.53
N LEU A 87 6.70 -8.79 0.00
CA LEU A 87 6.76 -8.52 -1.44
C LEU A 87 7.69 -7.35 -1.68
N THR A 88 8.59 -7.47 -2.65
CA THR A 88 9.69 -6.51 -2.81
C THR A 88 9.95 -6.11 -4.26
N LEU A 89 10.51 -4.91 -4.39
CA LEU A 89 11.11 -4.38 -5.60
C LEU A 89 12.61 -4.28 -5.36
N ASN A 90 13.42 -4.99 -6.17
CA ASN A 90 14.88 -5.06 -6.02
C ASN A 90 15.32 -5.45 -4.58
N GLY A 91 14.64 -6.45 -3.99
CA GLY A 91 14.93 -6.95 -2.64
C GLY A 91 14.54 -6.01 -1.50
N LYS A 92 13.88 -4.87 -1.77
CA LYS A 92 13.36 -3.95 -0.75
C LYS A 92 11.84 -3.84 -0.83
N SER A 93 11.21 -3.77 0.33
CA SER A 93 9.80 -3.40 0.42
C SER A 93 9.67 -1.93 0.78
N ALA A 94 8.60 -1.27 0.35
CA ALA A 94 8.30 0.08 0.77
C ALA A 94 8.08 0.15 2.29
N PRO A 95 8.43 1.27 2.95
CA PRO A 95 8.96 2.52 2.39
C PRO A 95 10.48 2.50 2.11
N ALA A 96 11.17 1.37 2.27
CA ALA A 96 12.62 1.28 2.08
C ALA A 96 13.06 1.24 0.60
N THR A 97 12.13 1.13 -0.35
CA THR A 97 12.41 1.21 -1.79
C THR A 97 13.03 2.55 -2.18
N THR A 98 13.81 2.59 -3.26
CA THR A 98 14.44 3.82 -3.74
C THR A 98 13.59 4.44 -4.84
N PRO A 99 13.08 5.68 -4.65
CA PRO A 99 12.34 6.39 -5.68
C PRO A 99 13.12 6.54 -6.99
N MET A 100 12.44 6.42 -8.12
CA MET A 100 12.97 6.69 -9.45
C MET A 100 12.90 8.19 -9.73
N ILE A 101 14.05 8.86 -9.65
CA ILE A 101 14.14 10.31 -9.90
C ILE A 101 14.31 10.58 -11.40
N VAL A 102 13.36 11.31 -11.97
CA VAL A 102 13.33 11.68 -13.38
C VAL A 102 13.06 13.17 -13.53
N LYS A 103 13.50 13.72 -14.66
CA LYS A 103 13.25 15.11 -15.01
C LYS A 103 12.03 15.22 -15.92
N LYS A 104 11.26 16.28 -15.75
CA LYS A 104 10.13 16.59 -16.63
C LYS A 104 10.57 16.62 -18.10
N GLY A 105 9.82 15.93 -18.95
CA GLY A 105 10.05 15.84 -20.39
C GLY A 105 10.95 14.67 -20.81
N GLU A 106 11.62 13.99 -19.87
CA GLU A 106 12.43 12.81 -20.20
C GLU A 106 11.57 11.63 -20.65
N ARG A 107 12.05 10.88 -21.64
CA ARG A 107 11.52 9.57 -22.01
C ARG A 107 12.17 8.51 -21.12
N ILE A 108 11.34 7.81 -20.38
CA ILE A 108 11.76 6.83 -19.38
C ILE A 108 11.44 5.44 -19.88
N ARG A 109 12.37 4.50 -19.71
CA ARG A 109 12.12 3.06 -19.80
C ARG A 109 12.19 2.44 -18.40
N ILE A 110 11.22 1.60 -18.08
CA ILE A 110 11.29 0.72 -16.90
C ILE A 110 11.28 -0.72 -17.41
N ARG A 111 12.34 -1.46 -17.10
CA ARG A 111 12.49 -2.88 -17.37
C ARG A 111 12.06 -3.65 -16.14
N ILE A 112 10.99 -4.41 -16.28
CA ILE A 112 10.39 -5.14 -15.17
C ILE A 112 10.60 -6.62 -15.41
N VAL A 113 11.28 -7.29 -14.49
CA VAL A 113 11.45 -8.74 -14.50
C VAL A 113 10.78 -9.31 -13.27
N ASN A 114 9.98 -10.36 -13.44
CA ASN A 114 9.36 -11.04 -12.33
C ASN A 114 10.05 -12.38 -12.04
N LEU A 115 10.69 -12.46 -10.87
CA LEU A 115 11.32 -13.67 -10.35
C LEU A 115 10.68 -14.15 -9.03
N GLY A 116 9.45 -13.69 -8.76
CA GLY A 116 8.58 -14.28 -7.75
C GLY A 116 7.72 -15.41 -8.34
N MET A 117 6.87 -16.02 -7.50
CA MET A 117 5.94 -17.08 -7.92
C MET A 117 4.53 -16.58 -8.27
N ASP A 118 4.24 -15.31 -8.00
CA ASP A 118 2.98 -14.67 -8.36
C ASP A 118 3.12 -13.83 -9.62
N HIS A 119 2.03 -13.61 -10.33
CA HIS A 119 1.98 -12.59 -11.37
C HIS A 119 1.74 -11.21 -10.75
N HIS A 120 2.35 -10.18 -11.31
CA HIS A 120 2.27 -8.83 -10.75
C HIS A 120 1.75 -7.83 -11.80
N PRO A 121 0.52 -7.31 -11.65
CA PRO A 121 0.04 -6.16 -12.43
C PRO A 121 0.71 -4.88 -11.91
N ILE A 122 1.76 -4.41 -12.56
CA ILE A 122 2.45 -3.17 -12.15
C ILE A 122 1.73 -1.96 -12.74
N HIS A 123 1.23 -1.09 -11.87
CA HIS A 123 0.49 0.13 -12.18
C HIS A 123 1.33 1.38 -11.89
N LEU A 124 1.27 2.35 -12.79
CA LEU A 124 1.89 3.67 -12.64
C LEU A 124 0.83 4.77 -12.60
N HIS A 125 0.86 5.58 -11.53
CA HIS A 125 -0.01 6.74 -11.39
C HIS A 125 0.44 7.90 -12.29
N GLY A 126 -0.51 8.75 -12.68
CA GLY A 126 -0.27 10.01 -13.39
C GLY A 126 0.23 9.87 -14.82
N HIS A 127 0.61 8.68 -15.28
CA HIS A 127 1.21 8.48 -16.61
C HIS A 127 0.54 7.32 -17.35
N GLN A 128 0.33 7.55 -18.64
CA GLN A 128 0.14 6.46 -19.60
C GLN A 128 1.50 6.07 -20.16
N PHE A 129 1.75 4.77 -20.24
CA PHE A 129 2.93 4.19 -20.85
C PHE A 129 2.55 3.30 -22.03
N TYR A 130 3.55 2.90 -22.80
CA TYR A 130 3.45 1.87 -23.81
C TYR A 130 4.27 0.66 -23.41
N VAL A 131 3.73 -0.54 -23.60
CA VAL A 131 4.55 -1.76 -23.55
C VAL A 131 5.34 -1.83 -24.86
N THR A 132 6.66 -1.82 -24.75
CA THR A 132 7.57 -1.68 -25.91
C THR A 132 8.53 -2.84 -26.09
N GLY A 133 8.59 -3.76 -25.13
CA GLY A 133 9.42 -4.95 -25.21
C GLY A 133 9.02 -6.03 -24.22
N THR A 134 9.54 -7.22 -24.46
CA THR A 134 9.39 -8.41 -23.61
C THR A 134 10.77 -9.02 -23.34
N GLU A 135 10.82 -10.19 -22.69
CA GLU A 135 12.03 -11.02 -22.61
C GLU A 135 12.63 -11.38 -23.98
N GLY A 136 11.85 -11.26 -25.07
CA GLY A 136 12.31 -11.43 -26.45
C GLY A 136 12.96 -10.19 -27.07
N GLY A 137 13.11 -9.09 -26.31
CA GLY A 137 13.63 -7.81 -26.80
C GLY A 137 12.52 -6.84 -27.19
N ARG A 138 12.87 -5.82 -27.98
CA ARG A 138 11.94 -4.74 -28.37
C ARG A 138 10.94 -5.23 -29.41
N ILE A 139 9.65 -4.98 -29.18
CA ILE A 139 8.58 -5.29 -30.13
C ILE A 139 8.43 -4.16 -31.17
N PRO A 140 7.95 -4.45 -32.39
CA PRO A 140 7.73 -3.42 -33.41
C PRO A 140 6.72 -2.38 -32.93
N GLU A 141 6.90 -1.11 -33.35
CA GLU A 141 6.04 0.01 -32.92
C GLU A 141 4.56 -0.22 -33.23
N SER A 142 4.25 -0.94 -34.30
CA SER A 142 2.87 -1.31 -34.66
C SER A 142 2.19 -2.25 -33.66
N ALA A 143 2.95 -2.90 -32.78
CA ALA A 143 2.46 -3.78 -31.73
C ALA A 143 2.51 -3.14 -30.34
N TRP A 144 2.97 -1.88 -30.24
CA TRP A 144 2.93 -1.17 -28.97
C TRP A 144 1.48 -0.88 -28.61
N PHE A 145 1.12 -1.19 -27.38
CA PHE A 145 -0.20 -0.88 -26.86
C PHE A 145 -0.08 0.03 -25.64
N PRO A 146 -0.98 1.01 -25.52
CA PRO A 146 -1.01 1.89 -24.37
C PRO A 146 -1.57 1.16 -23.14
N GLY A 147 -1.07 1.54 -21.97
CA GLY A 147 -1.59 1.10 -20.69
C GLY A 147 -1.15 2.03 -19.56
N ASN A 148 -1.74 1.83 -18.40
CA ASN A 148 -1.25 2.35 -17.12
C ASN A 148 -0.93 1.22 -16.14
N THR A 149 -1.23 -0.03 -16.52
CA THR A 149 -0.95 -1.25 -15.77
C THR A 149 -0.48 -2.34 -16.74
N VAL A 150 0.61 -3.03 -16.40
CA VAL A 150 1.14 -4.16 -17.17
C VAL A 150 1.27 -5.38 -16.26
N ILE A 151 0.70 -6.51 -16.69
CA ILE A 151 0.90 -7.79 -16.00
C ILE A 151 2.26 -8.35 -16.39
N VAL A 152 3.07 -8.65 -15.38
CA VAL A 152 4.35 -9.37 -15.53
C VAL A 152 4.17 -10.76 -14.92
N GLY A 153 4.08 -11.77 -15.76
CA GLY A 153 3.97 -13.17 -15.34
C GLY A 153 5.26 -13.69 -14.72
N VAL A 154 5.19 -14.83 -14.05
CA VAL A 154 6.36 -15.50 -13.45
C VAL A 154 7.41 -15.78 -14.52
N ALA A 155 8.67 -15.46 -14.22
CA ALA A 155 9.82 -15.61 -15.13
C ALA A 155 9.66 -14.87 -16.47
N GLN A 156 8.89 -13.78 -16.51
CA GLN A 156 8.74 -12.91 -17.67
C GLN A 156 9.39 -11.55 -17.47
N ALA A 157 9.69 -10.87 -18.58
CA ALA A 157 10.13 -9.49 -18.58
C ALA A 157 9.17 -8.61 -19.40
N ARG A 158 8.99 -7.36 -18.98
CA ARG A 158 8.23 -6.33 -19.70
C ARG A 158 9.00 -5.02 -19.67
N ASP A 159 9.14 -4.41 -20.83
CA ASP A 159 9.70 -3.07 -20.96
C ASP A 159 8.55 -2.10 -21.21
N VAL A 160 8.38 -1.13 -20.31
CA VAL A 160 7.42 -0.03 -20.47
C VAL A 160 8.15 1.29 -20.71
N GLU A 161 7.63 2.10 -21.63
CA GLU A 161 8.16 3.42 -21.93
C GLU A 161 7.08 4.51 -21.80
N PHE A 162 7.44 5.63 -21.18
CA PHE A 162 6.57 6.82 -21.08
C PHE A 162 7.40 8.11 -21.12
N VAL A 163 6.72 9.23 -21.31
CA VAL A 163 7.32 10.56 -21.18
C VAL A 163 6.88 11.15 -19.85
N ALA A 164 7.82 11.63 -19.04
CA ALA A 164 7.57 12.20 -17.72
C ALA A 164 6.98 13.63 -17.86
N GLN A 165 5.71 13.75 -18.24
CA GLN A 165 5.11 15.06 -18.57
C GLN A 165 4.65 15.85 -17.35
N TYR A 166 4.23 15.15 -16.29
CA TYR A 166 3.54 15.75 -15.15
C TYR A 166 4.45 15.74 -13.92
N GLU A 167 4.83 16.93 -13.46
CA GLU A 167 5.60 17.11 -12.23
C GLU A 167 4.81 16.57 -11.02
N GLY A 168 5.50 15.87 -10.12
CA GLY A 168 4.88 15.26 -8.95
C GLY A 168 5.55 13.96 -8.54
N ASP A 169 5.06 13.40 -7.43
CA ASP A 169 5.49 12.12 -6.88
C ASP A 169 4.40 11.08 -7.16
N TRP A 170 4.67 10.18 -8.11
CA TRP A 170 3.67 9.25 -8.62
C TRP A 170 3.94 7.84 -8.13
N MET A 171 2.94 7.18 -7.56
CA MET A 171 3.08 5.80 -7.11
C MET A 171 3.27 4.85 -8.31
N LEU A 172 4.25 3.97 -8.19
CA LEU A 172 4.41 2.78 -9.01
C LEU A 172 4.25 1.57 -8.10
N HIS A 173 3.27 0.71 -8.34
CA HIS A 173 3.02 -0.41 -7.44
C HIS A 173 2.39 -1.62 -8.11
N CYS A 174 2.51 -2.77 -7.47
CA CYS A 174 1.67 -3.93 -7.82
C CYS A 174 0.21 -3.62 -7.49
N HIS A 175 -0.69 -3.89 -8.42
CA HIS A 175 -2.12 -3.59 -8.31
C HIS A 175 -2.94 -4.81 -7.85
N LEU A 176 -2.27 -5.83 -7.29
CA LEU A 176 -2.90 -6.78 -6.40
C LEU A 176 -2.85 -6.18 -4.98
N PRO A 177 -4.00 -5.83 -4.37
CA PRO A 177 -4.02 -5.11 -3.09
C PRO A 177 -3.23 -5.81 -1.98
N HIS A 178 -3.21 -7.14 -1.98
CA HIS A 178 -2.45 -7.93 -1.01
C HIS A 178 -0.93 -7.76 -1.16
N HIS A 179 -0.43 -7.39 -2.35
CA HIS A 179 0.99 -7.19 -2.63
C HIS A 179 1.47 -5.77 -2.29
N MET A 180 0.54 -4.87 -1.98
CA MET A 180 0.77 -3.49 -1.54
C MET A 180 0.98 -3.40 -0.02
N MET A 181 1.06 -4.52 0.68
CA MET A 181 1.11 -4.56 2.14
C MET A 181 2.38 -5.30 2.60
N ASN A 182 2.92 -4.84 3.73
CA ASN A 182 3.97 -5.57 4.45
C ASN A 182 3.32 -6.49 5.46
N GLN A 183 3.97 -7.63 5.75
CA GLN A 183 3.57 -8.48 6.89
C GLN A 183 2.15 -9.01 6.77
N MET A 184 1.78 -9.50 5.59
CA MET A 184 0.52 -10.24 5.41
C MET A 184 0.66 -11.62 6.05
N VAL A 185 0.78 -11.63 7.37
CA VAL A 185 0.78 -12.84 8.18
C VAL A 185 -0.62 -13.44 8.08
N SER A 186 -0.71 -14.69 7.62
CA SER A 186 -1.87 -15.50 7.96
C SER A 186 -1.94 -15.50 9.49
N MET A 187 -3.13 -15.30 10.05
CA MET A 187 -3.33 -15.39 11.50
C MET A 187 -3.12 -16.84 11.93
N VAL A 188 -1.86 -17.26 12.06
CA VAL A 188 -1.45 -18.57 12.57
C VAL A 188 -0.76 -18.38 13.91
N GLY A 189 -1.48 -18.72 14.98
CA GLY A 189 -0.91 -18.83 16.32
C GLY A 189 -0.88 -17.53 17.13
N PRO A 190 -0.70 -17.60 18.45
CA PRO A 190 -1.45 -16.80 19.41
C PRO A 190 -0.93 -15.36 19.53
N MET A 191 -1.48 -14.47 18.71
CA MET A 191 -1.74 -13.07 19.09
C MET A 191 -3.24 -12.72 19.10
N ALA A 192 -4.11 -13.73 18.94
CA ALA A 192 -5.57 -13.60 19.06
C ALA A 192 -6.13 -14.23 20.34
N MET A 193 -5.38 -14.16 21.46
CA MET A 193 -5.78 -14.81 22.72
C MET A 193 -5.52 -13.89 23.91
N SER A 194 -6.33 -12.85 24.08
CA SER A 194 -6.53 -12.32 25.43
C SER A 194 -7.56 -13.15 26.21
N HIS A 195 -8.50 -13.85 25.55
CA HIS A 195 -9.55 -14.60 26.24
C HIS A 195 -10.05 -15.81 25.42
N GLY A 196 -9.77 -17.03 25.88
CA GLY A 196 -10.52 -18.25 25.53
C GLY A 196 -9.69 -19.36 24.86
N SER A 197 -9.69 -20.57 25.43
CA SER A 197 -9.01 -21.82 25.03
C SER A 197 -8.59 -22.01 23.55
N GLY A 198 -7.32 -22.43 23.34
CA GLY A 198 -6.60 -22.59 22.06
C GLY A 198 -7.31 -23.35 20.94
N SER A 199 -6.93 -23.04 19.70
CA SER A 199 -7.31 -23.83 18.53
C SER A 199 -6.65 -25.21 18.57
N GLU A 200 -7.47 -26.25 18.42
CA GLU A 200 -7.03 -27.63 18.39
C GLU A 200 -6.29 -27.96 17.08
N THR A 201 -5.09 -28.52 17.20
CA THR A 201 -4.35 -29.15 16.10
C THR A 201 -5.04 -30.47 15.70
N GLY A 202 -5.33 -30.66 14.41
CA GLY A 202 -5.90 -31.91 13.89
C GLY A 202 -7.09 -31.76 12.93
N LYS A 203 -7.46 -30.54 12.53
CA LYS A 203 -8.55 -30.32 11.57
C LYS A 203 -8.13 -30.62 10.13
N GLY A 204 -9.06 -31.16 9.35
CA GLY A 204 -8.86 -31.48 7.93
C GLY A 204 -8.59 -30.25 7.06
N MET A 205 -7.98 -30.47 5.90
CA MET A 205 -7.52 -29.42 4.98
C MET A 205 -8.64 -28.44 4.57
N GLU A 206 -9.89 -28.90 4.50
CA GLU A 206 -11.06 -28.06 4.17
C GLU A 206 -11.45 -27.08 5.28
N GLU A 207 -11.24 -27.43 6.55
CA GLU A 207 -11.48 -26.52 7.69
C GLU A 207 -10.33 -25.55 7.90
N GLY A 208 -9.09 -25.96 7.58
CA GLY A 208 -7.93 -25.09 7.57
C GLY A 208 -7.96 -24.01 6.47
N MET A 209 -8.61 -24.32 5.34
CA MET A 209 -8.77 -23.37 4.22
C MET A 209 -10.08 -22.56 4.25
N GLY A 210 -10.87 -22.67 5.32
CA GLY A 210 -12.06 -21.82 5.52
C GLY A 210 -13.20 -22.06 4.53
N VAL A 211 -13.36 -23.27 3.99
CA VAL A 211 -14.45 -23.59 3.04
C VAL A 211 -15.78 -23.60 3.79
N VAL A 212 -16.68 -22.66 3.46
CA VAL A 212 -17.98 -22.47 4.11
C VAL A 212 -18.88 -23.69 3.91
N ARG A 213 -19.18 -24.42 4.99
CA ARG A 213 -20.05 -25.61 4.94
C ARG A 213 -21.50 -25.33 5.34
N GLN A 214 -21.79 -24.24 6.04
CA GLN A 214 -23.14 -23.78 6.38
C GLN A 214 -23.15 -22.27 6.66
N GLY A 215 -24.27 -21.61 6.33
CA GLY A 215 -24.40 -20.14 6.34
C GLY A 215 -24.12 -19.52 4.97
N HIS A 216 -24.52 -18.26 4.76
CA HIS A 216 -24.19 -17.53 3.53
C HIS A 216 -22.87 -16.77 3.68
N ALA A 217 -22.22 -16.46 2.57
CA ALA A 217 -20.91 -15.81 2.51
C ALA A 217 -20.78 -14.44 3.22
N LEU A 218 -21.88 -13.85 3.70
CA LEU A 218 -21.89 -12.57 4.44
C LEU A 218 -22.35 -12.72 5.91
N SER A 219 -22.49 -13.92 6.49
CA SER A 219 -22.92 -14.06 7.89
C SER A 219 -21.77 -13.80 8.86
N GLU A 220 -22.10 -13.35 10.07
CA GLU A 220 -21.12 -12.98 11.12
C GLU A 220 -20.77 -14.15 12.05
N ASP A 221 -21.38 -15.32 11.82
CA ASP A 221 -21.31 -16.48 12.70
C ASP A 221 -19.91 -17.13 12.74
N LEU A 222 -19.00 -16.74 11.86
CA LEU A 222 -17.64 -17.30 11.73
C LEU A 222 -16.51 -16.26 11.87
N GLY A 223 -16.80 -15.08 12.43
CA GLY A 223 -15.80 -14.03 12.65
C GLY A 223 -15.38 -13.27 11.38
N PRO A 224 -14.41 -12.35 11.47
CA PRO A 224 -14.06 -11.45 10.37
C PRO A 224 -13.34 -12.21 9.24
N GLY A 225 -14.09 -12.60 8.21
CA GLY A 225 -13.54 -13.11 6.96
C GLY A 225 -12.76 -12.04 6.17
N MET A 226 -11.84 -12.50 5.31
CA MET A 226 -11.08 -11.66 4.38
C MET A 226 -11.97 -10.60 3.70
N GLY A 227 -11.49 -9.35 3.65
CA GLY A 227 -12.13 -8.26 2.90
C GLY A 227 -13.06 -7.33 3.69
N ARG A 228 -13.36 -7.60 4.97
CA ARG A 228 -14.15 -6.66 5.81
C ARG A 228 -13.36 -5.47 6.41
N GLY A 229 -12.08 -5.32 6.07
CA GLY A 229 -11.23 -4.22 6.53
C GLY A 229 -10.92 -3.15 5.47
N MET A 230 -11.38 -3.29 4.23
CA MET A 230 -11.19 -2.24 3.22
C MET A 230 -12.41 -1.32 3.17
N GLY A 231 -12.35 -0.29 4.01
CA GLY A 231 -13.11 0.94 3.86
C GLY A 231 -14.57 0.87 4.32
N ILE A 232 -14.80 0.97 5.62
CA ILE A 232 -15.87 1.79 6.26
C ILE A 232 -15.45 2.00 7.72
N THR A 233 -15.37 3.26 8.12
CA THR A 233 -15.28 3.68 9.52
C THR A 233 -16.55 3.29 10.29
N SER A 234 -16.38 3.05 11.59
CA SER A 234 -17.38 3.01 12.68
C SER A 234 -18.04 1.67 13.06
N ALA A 235 -17.52 1.14 14.17
CA ALA A 235 -18.19 0.86 15.45
C ALA A 235 -19.33 -0.16 15.54
N GLU A 236 -19.12 -1.16 16.41
CA GLU A 236 -19.87 -1.51 17.65
C GLU A 236 -18.88 -2.40 18.47
N THR A 237 -18.56 -2.29 19.76
CA THR A 237 -19.17 -1.71 20.96
C THR A 237 -18.12 -1.68 22.09
N ASN A 238 -18.02 -0.56 22.81
CA ASN A 238 -17.92 -0.43 24.28
C ASN A 238 -17.42 0.97 24.65
N VAL A 239 -18.36 1.91 24.75
CA VAL A 239 -18.13 3.23 25.35
C VAL A 239 -18.37 3.13 26.86
N SER A 240 -17.32 3.34 27.64
CA SER A 240 -17.40 3.47 29.10
C SER A 240 -18.12 4.76 29.48
N ASN A 241 -19.23 4.60 30.22
CA ASN A 241 -19.86 5.67 30.99
C ASN A 241 -18.96 6.05 32.17
N LEU A 242 -18.21 7.15 32.08
CA LEU A 242 -17.78 7.91 33.25
C LEU A 242 -17.88 9.41 32.95
N VAL A 243 -18.66 10.08 33.79
CA VAL A 243 -19.01 11.50 33.72
C VAL A 243 -17.99 12.32 34.49
N ALA A 244 -17.38 13.33 33.86
CA ALA A 244 -16.86 14.51 34.53
C ALA A 244 -16.87 15.71 33.58
N GLN A 245 -17.08 16.89 34.16
CA GLN A 245 -17.70 18.07 33.55
C GLN A 245 -16.72 18.94 32.75
N SER A 246 -17.07 19.29 31.50
CA SER A 246 -16.83 20.63 30.91
C SER A 246 -17.52 20.74 29.54
N THR A 247 -17.73 21.98 29.11
CA THR A 247 -18.78 22.49 28.21
C THR A 247 -18.65 22.04 26.73
N PRO A 248 -19.76 21.69 26.04
CA PRO A 248 -19.72 21.21 24.66
C PRO A 248 -19.71 22.35 23.62
N ALA A 249 -18.81 22.26 22.63
CA ALA A 249 -18.92 23.03 21.37
C ALA A 249 -19.78 22.25 20.36
N GLN A 250 -20.84 22.88 19.84
CA GLN A 250 -21.81 22.26 18.92
C GLN A 250 -21.28 22.29 17.48
N VAL A 251 -21.35 21.15 16.77
CA VAL A 251 -21.12 21.08 15.31
C VAL A 251 -22.38 21.55 14.59
N GLU A 252 -22.27 22.59 13.77
CA GLU A 252 -23.40 23.22 13.07
C GLU A 252 -23.62 22.59 11.68
N MET A 253 -24.87 22.28 11.33
CA MET A 253 -25.25 21.67 10.05
C MET A 253 -26.15 22.63 9.27
N TYR A 254 -25.92 22.78 7.96
CA TYR A 254 -26.66 23.65 7.07
C TYR A 254 -27.36 22.83 5.98
N ALA A 255 -28.62 23.13 5.66
CA ALA A 255 -29.37 22.43 4.61
C ALA A 255 -30.17 23.40 3.72
N CYS A 256 -30.41 23.01 2.47
CA CYS A 256 -31.16 23.83 1.52
C CYS A 256 -32.68 23.76 1.79
N PRO A 257 -33.39 24.90 1.91
CA PRO A 257 -34.85 24.92 2.14
C PRO A 257 -35.67 24.21 1.05
N MET A 258 -35.18 24.24 -0.19
CA MET A 258 -35.86 23.66 -1.36
C MET A 258 -35.35 22.24 -1.71
N HIS A 259 -34.21 21.83 -1.17
CA HIS A 259 -33.53 20.57 -1.52
C HIS A 259 -32.97 19.92 -0.25
N PRO A 260 -33.80 19.23 0.57
CA PRO A 260 -33.44 18.71 1.89
C PRO A 260 -32.28 17.68 1.89
N GLU A 261 -31.99 17.09 0.74
CA GLU A 261 -30.87 16.20 0.49
C GLU A 261 -29.52 16.92 0.38
N VAL A 262 -29.52 18.23 0.10
CA VAL A 262 -28.31 19.05 0.05
C VAL A 262 -27.99 19.57 1.45
N ARG A 263 -26.98 18.96 2.07
CA ARG A 263 -26.49 19.29 3.42
C ARG A 263 -25.00 19.63 3.39
N SER A 264 -24.58 20.53 4.27
CA SER A 264 -23.20 20.98 4.41
C SER A 264 -22.86 21.18 5.88
N ASN A 265 -21.61 20.93 6.25
CA ASN A 265 -21.04 21.29 7.56
C ASN A 265 -20.43 22.72 7.57
N LYS A 266 -20.61 23.47 6.47
CA LYS A 266 -20.14 24.85 6.30
C LYS A 266 -21.24 25.71 5.67
N GLU A 267 -21.21 27.00 5.96
CA GLU A 267 -22.07 27.99 5.29
C GLU A 267 -21.79 28.00 3.79
N GLY A 268 -22.86 28.10 2.99
CA GLY A 268 -22.74 28.11 1.54
C GLY A 268 -24.10 28.22 0.87
N ASN A 269 -24.09 28.17 -0.46
CA ASN A 269 -25.29 28.15 -1.28
C ASN A 269 -25.54 26.74 -1.81
N CYS A 270 -26.81 26.39 -1.98
CA CYS A 270 -27.19 25.12 -2.58
C CYS A 270 -26.72 25.06 -4.05
N PRO A 271 -25.95 24.04 -4.48
CA PRO A 271 -25.51 23.93 -5.88
C PRO A 271 -26.65 23.67 -6.88
N LYS A 272 -27.85 23.31 -6.40
CA LYS A 272 -29.02 23.05 -7.27
C LYS A 272 -29.92 24.26 -7.49
N CYS A 273 -30.12 25.12 -6.49
CA CYS A 273 -31.00 26.30 -6.60
C CYS A 273 -30.33 27.61 -6.23
N ASN A 274 -29.04 27.59 -5.90
CA ASN A 274 -28.23 28.74 -5.50
C ASN A 274 -28.76 29.53 -4.29
N MET A 275 -29.76 29.02 -3.58
CA MET A 275 -30.27 29.63 -2.34
C MET A 275 -29.32 29.34 -1.17
N LYS A 276 -29.22 30.29 -0.23
CA LYS A 276 -28.36 30.17 0.96
C LYS A 276 -28.83 29.00 1.83
N LEU A 277 -27.90 28.13 2.22
CA LEU A 277 -28.17 27.01 3.11
C LEU A 277 -28.55 27.55 4.50
N VAL A 278 -29.63 27.03 5.06
CA VAL A 278 -30.16 27.45 6.36
C VAL A 278 -29.64 26.50 7.44
N LYS A 279 -29.20 27.07 8.55
CA LYS A 279 -28.72 26.33 9.72
C LYS A 279 -29.85 25.46 10.26
N GLN A 280 -29.65 24.14 10.26
CA GLN A 280 -30.57 23.18 10.84
C GLN A 280 -30.05 22.68 12.18
N LYS A 281 -30.97 22.58 13.14
CA LYS A 281 -30.69 21.96 14.45
C LYS A 281 -30.44 20.47 14.21
N ALA A 282 -29.30 19.96 14.66
CA ALA A 282 -28.97 18.54 14.51
C ALA A 282 -30.08 17.65 15.10
N PRO A 283 -30.47 16.54 14.44
CA PRO A 283 -31.53 15.67 14.93
C PRO A 283 -31.13 15.06 16.28
N GLU A 284 -32.02 15.18 17.26
CA GLU A 284 -31.83 14.65 18.61
C GLU A 284 -32.07 13.13 18.58
N ILE A 285 -31.08 12.35 19.04
CA ILE A 285 -31.16 10.88 19.06
C ILE A 285 -31.56 10.44 20.47
N TYR A 286 -32.55 9.58 20.57
CA TYR A 286 -33.04 9.00 21.81
C TYR A 286 -32.73 7.50 21.84
N ALA A 287 -32.24 6.99 22.96
CA ALA A 287 -31.91 5.57 23.14
C ALA A 287 -32.54 5.01 24.43
N CYS A 288 -32.87 3.71 24.43
CA CYS A 288 -33.39 3.05 25.62
C CYS A 288 -32.26 2.79 26.64
N PRO A 289 -32.41 3.18 27.92
CA PRO A 289 -31.38 2.94 28.94
C PRO A 289 -31.03 1.47 29.16
N MET A 290 -32.00 0.57 28.93
CA MET A 290 -31.86 -0.88 29.15
C MET A 290 -31.55 -1.66 27.87
N HIS A 291 -31.76 -1.06 26.69
CA HIS A 291 -31.62 -1.70 25.39
C HIS A 291 -30.92 -0.73 24.44
N PRO A 292 -29.58 -0.63 24.51
CA PRO A 292 -28.79 0.37 23.76
C PRO A 292 -28.99 0.30 22.24
N GLU A 293 -29.39 -0.85 21.72
CA GLU A 293 -29.71 -1.12 20.32
C GLU A 293 -31.04 -0.47 19.86
N VAL A 294 -31.92 -0.10 20.81
CA VAL A 294 -33.18 0.60 20.51
C VAL A 294 -32.93 2.10 20.47
N VAL A 295 -32.69 2.61 19.26
CA VAL A 295 -32.50 4.04 18.97
C VAL A 295 -33.65 4.62 18.14
N SER A 296 -34.01 5.87 18.42
CA SER A 296 -35.08 6.61 17.74
C SER A 296 -34.65 8.06 17.51
N THR A 297 -35.08 8.63 16.39
CA THR A 297 -34.91 10.07 16.10
C THR A 297 -36.08 10.92 16.64
N LYS A 298 -36.99 10.30 17.40
CA LYS A 298 -38.17 10.92 18.01
C LYS A 298 -38.34 10.46 19.46
N GLU A 299 -38.93 11.32 20.28
CA GLU A 299 -39.34 10.97 21.63
C GLU A 299 -40.34 9.82 21.62
N GLY A 300 -40.17 8.86 22.52
CA GLY A 300 -41.03 7.69 22.61
C GLY A 300 -40.62 6.75 23.73
N SER A 301 -41.29 5.60 23.79
CA SER A 301 -40.98 4.51 24.72
C SER A 301 -40.34 3.36 23.97
N CYS A 302 -39.43 2.65 24.65
CA CYS A 302 -38.79 1.46 24.11
C CYS A 302 -39.82 0.36 23.83
N PRO A 303 -39.88 -0.22 22.62
CA PRO A 303 -40.83 -1.30 22.30
C PRO A 303 -40.60 -2.58 23.13
N LYS A 304 -39.39 -2.78 23.66
CA LYS A 304 -39.00 -3.99 24.39
C LYS A 304 -39.29 -3.92 25.90
N CYS A 305 -39.05 -2.78 26.55
CA CYS A 305 -39.29 -2.63 28.00
C CYS A 305 -40.26 -1.50 28.37
N ASN A 306 -40.83 -0.82 27.39
CA ASN A 306 -41.76 0.30 27.55
C ASN A 306 -41.22 1.49 28.36
N MET A 307 -39.92 1.53 28.65
CA MET A 307 -39.26 2.65 29.33
C MET A 307 -39.05 3.82 28.36
N LYS A 308 -39.14 5.05 28.87
CA LYS A 308 -38.98 6.27 28.06
C LYS A 308 -37.55 6.36 27.50
N LEU A 309 -37.43 6.62 26.20
CA LEU A 309 -36.14 6.79 25.53
C LEU A 309 -35.48 8.10 26.01
N VAL A 310 -34.18 8.05 26.28
CA VAL A 310 -33.40 9.16 26.82
C VAL A 310 -32.53 9.77 25.73
N LYS A 311 -32.49 11.10 25.68
CA LYS A 311 -31.73 11.87 24.68
C LYS A 311 -30.21 11.69 24.87
N LYS A 312 -29.52 11.19 23.84
CA LYS A 312 -28.05 11.14 23.76
C LYS A 312 -27.54 12.31 22.92
N GLN A 313 -26.71 13.17 23.50
CA GLN A 313 -25.92 14.16 22.75
C GLN A 313 -24.70 13.48 22.11
N ARG A 314 -24.42 13.76 20.83
CA ARG A 314 -23.16 13.36 20.20
C ARG A 314 -22.10 14.42 20.52
N THR A 315 -21.13 14.08 21.36
CA THR A 315 -19.87 14.81 21.50
C THR A 315 -18.74 13.81 21.32
N ALA A 316 -17.85 14.06 20.35
CA ALA A 316 -16.58 13.35 20.26
C ALA A 316 -15.63 14.00 21.28
N VAL A 317 -15.01 13.19 22.13
CA VAL A 317 -14.04 13.63 23.15
C VAL A 317 -12.66 13.10 22.73
N ALA A 318 -11.63 13.94 22.78
CA ALA A 318 -10.25 13.50 22.64
C ALA A 318 -9.76 12.93 23.99
N LEU A 319 -9.27 11.69 23.99
CA LEU A 319 -8.77 10.99 25.19
C LEU A 319 -7.39 11.52 25.61
N THR A 320 -7.11 11.55 26.91
CA THR A 320 -5.77 11.84 27.45
C THR A 320 -4.84 10.61 27.32
N GLU A 321 -3.52 10.81 27.28
CA GLU A 321 -2.54 9.72 27.07
C GLU A 321 -2.60 8.61 28.14
N GLU A 322 -2.97 8.93 29.37
CA GLU A 322 -3.15 7.94 30.44
C GLU A 322 -4.43 7.13 30.29
N GLU A 323 -5.47 7.69 29.67
CA GLU A 323 -6.72 7.00 29.36
C GLU A 323 -6.54 6.09 28.13
N LYS A 324 -5.77 6.54 27.15
CA LYS A 324 -5.43 5.74 25.96
C LYS A 324 -4.68 4.47 26.33
N LYS A 325 -3.69 4.53 27.24
CA LYS A 325 -2.94 3.37 27.75
C LYS A 325 -3.77 2.32 28.49
N LYS A 326 -4.99 2.66 28.91
CA LYS A 326 -5.91 1.74 29.59
C LYS A 326 -6.80 0.98 28.60
N ILE A 327 -6.78 1.34 27.32
CA ILE A 327 -7.50 0.64 26.26
C ILE A 327 -6.75 -0.68 25.97
N PRO A 328 -7.40 -1.84 26.14
CA PRO A 328 -6.79 -3.12 25.75
C PRO A 328 -6.41 -3.10 24.26
N GLY A 329 -5.13 -3.26 23.96
CA GLY A 329 -4.58 -3.16 22.60
C GLY A 329 -4.04 -1.78 22.20
N TYR A 330 -3.86 -0.83 23.13
CA TYR A 330 -3.18 0.44 22.86
C TYR A 330 -1.64 0.32 22.93
N PRO A 331 -0.89 0.92 21.98
CA PRO A 331 -1.40 1.67 20.83
C PRO A 331 -2.03 0.76 19.78
N GLN A 332 -3.29 1.07 19.40
CA GLN A 332 -3.94 0.52 18.19
C GLN A 332 -3.38 1.20 16.93
N ASP A 333 -2.48 2.15 17.12
CA ASP A 333 -1.92 3.12 16.19
C ASP A 333 -0.54 2.71 15.65
N GLU A 334 0.07 1.65 16.19
CA GLU A 334 1.32 1.07 15.65
C GLU A 334 1.06 -0.04 14.60
N MET A 335 -0.18 -0.50 14.46
CA MET A 335 -0.60 -1.40 13.37
C MET A 335 -1.54 -0.65 12.43
N MET A 336 -0.98 0.03 11.41
CA MET A 336 -1.51 0.14 10.02
C MET A 336 -1.05 1.38 9.24
N MET A 337 -0.31 2.34 9.80
CA MET A 337 0.29 3.45 9.04
C MET A 337 1.53 3.99 9.79
N MET A 338 2.65 3.26 9.79
CA MET A 338 3.88 3.74 10.45
C MET A 338 4.46 4.92 9.66
N ILE A 339 4.48 6.11 10.26
CA ILE A 339 5.24 7.25 9.74
C ILE A 339 6.68 7.10 10.23
N VAL A 340 7.56 6.70 9.33
CA VAL A 340 9.00 6.46 9.60
C VAL A 340 9.88 7.29 8.65
N ASP A 341 9.41 8.48 8.28
CA ASP A 341 10.06 9.37 7.31
C ASP A 341 11.55 9.60 7.59
N ASP A 342 11.92 9.78 8.86
CA ASP A 342 13.29 10.05 9.28
C ASP A 342 14.17 8.79 9.26
N GLU A 343 13.60 7.58 9.34
CA GLU A 343 14.35 6.32 9.32
C GLU A 343 14.71 5.90 7.89
N VAL A 344 13.91 6.29 6.90
CA VAL A 344 14.12 5.99 5.48
C VAL A 344 14.61 7.19 4.67
N VAL A 345 15.05 8.25 5.36
CA VAL A 345 15.54 9.46 4.73
C VAL A 345 16.81 9.18 3.91
N LYS A 346 16.80 9.65 2.67
CA LYS A 346 17.92 9.59 1.73
C LYS A 346 17.76 10.71 0.71
N PRO A 347 18.81 11.12 -0.02
CA PRO A 347 18.72 12.20 -1.01
C PRO A 347 17.54 12.05 -1.98
N GLU A 348 17.23 10.82 -2.39
CA GLU A 348 16.14 10.49 -3.30
C GLU A 348 14.75 10.72 -2.69
N THR A 349 14.62 10.85 -1.37
CA THR A 349 13.35 11.11 -0.66
C THR A 349 13.22 12.58 -0.22
N TRP A 350 14.23 13.42 -0.48
CA TRP A 350 14.17 14.83 -0.08
C TRP A 350 13.09 15.59 -0.84
N GLY A 351 12.32 16.39 -0.11
CA GLY A 351 11.19 17.17 -0.65
C GLY A 351 9.88 16.38 -0.79
N LEU A 352 9.82 15.11 -0.37
CA LEU A 352 8.56 14.40 -0.19
C LEU A 352 7.73 15.04 0.92
N ALA A 353 6.41 14.93 0.82
CA ALA A 353 5.48 15.46 1.82
C ALA A 353 5.70 14.78 3.19
N PRO A 354 5.60 15.51 4.30
CA PRO A 354 5.62 14.90 5.63
C PRO A 354 4.54 13.81 5.77
N GLY A 355 4.91 12.66 6.33
CA GLY A 355 4.05 11.50 6.51
C GLY A 355 3.92 10.61 5.28
N TRP A 356 4.67 10.84 4.19
CA TRP A 356 4.54 10.05 2.95
C TRP A 356 4.74 8.56 3.17
N THR A 357 5.57 8.16 4.14
CA THR A 357 5.85 6.75 4.45
C THR A 357 4.62 5.98 4.91
N ALA A 358 3.64 6.66 5.52
CA ALA A 358 2.39 6.03 5.92
C ALA A 358 1.65 5.41 4.73
N SER A 359 1.79 5.99 3.54
CA SER A 359 1.08 5.53 2.33
C SER A 359 1.86 4.50 1.51
N MET A 360 2.99 4.00 2.01
CA MET A 360 3.97 3.22 1.24
C MET A 360 4.32 1.91 1.92
N MET A 361 3.83 0.80 1.36
CA MET A 361 4.04 -0.56 1.90
C MET A 361 4.21 -1.60 0.78
N GLY A 362 4.80 -2.75 1.08
CA GLY A 362 4.91 -3.86 0.15
C GLY A 362 5.63 -3.49 -1.15
N MET A 363 5.08 -3.99 -2.26
CA MET A 363 5.56 -3.75 -3.62
C MET A 363 5.13 -2.38 -4.15
N MET A 364 5.54 -1.31 -3.46
CA MET A 364 5.35 0.08 -3.87
C MET A 364 6.70 0.78 -4.09
N ASN A 365 6.71 1.73 -5.01
CA ASN A 365 7.79 2.68 -5.25
C ASN A 365 7.21 4.01 -5.75
N LEU A 366 8.07 5.00 -5.92
CA LEU A 366 7.71 6.31 -6.45
C LEU A 366 8.47 6.59 -7.75
N VAL A 367 7.79 7.16 -8.73
CA VAL A 367 8.40 7.90 -9.84
C VAL A 367 8.28 9.38 -9.51
N ARG A 368 9.40 10.03 -9.23
CA ARG A 368 9.46 11.45 -8.88
C ARG A 368 9.83 12.25 -10.11
N VAL A 369 8.86 12.97 -10.67
CA VAL A 369 9.05 13.84 -11.84
C VAL A 369 9.33 15.24 -11.34
N LEU A 370 10.57 15.68 -11.49
CA LEU A 370 11.05 16.96 -10.96
C LEU A 370 11.33 17.97 -12.07
N PRO A 371 11.16 19.28 -11.80
CA PRO A 371 11.71 20.33 -12.65
C PRO A 371 13.25 20.29 -12.65
N GLU A 372 13.88 20.87 -13.68
CA GLU A 372 15.33 20.80 -13.95
C GLU A 372 16.19 21.25 -12.77
N ASP A 373 15.80 22.33 -12.09
CA ASP A 373 16.49 22.91 -10.95
C ASP A 373 16.53 21.96 -9.76
N LYS A 374 15.37 21.42 -9.37
CA LYS A 374 15.24 20.45 -8.27
C LYS A 374 15.91 19.13 -8.60
N TYR A 375 15.77 18.67 -9.84
CA TYR A 375 16.45 17.46 -10.32
C TYR A 375 17.97 17.62 -10.19
N SER A 376 18.53 18.71 -10.70
CA SER A 376 19.96 18.97 -10.65
C SER A 376 20.48 19.08 -9.22
N GLN A 377 19.71 19.72 -8.33
CA GLN A 377 20.02 19.79 -6.91
C GLN A 377 20.11 18.39 -6.29
N ILE A 378 19.07 17.56 -6.43
CA ILE A 378 19.03 16.21 -5.84
C ILE A 378 20.13 15.33 -6.42
N MET A 379 20.37 15.37 -7.72
CA MET A 379 21.46 14.59 -8.34
C MET A 379 22.85 15.04 -7.88
N ALA A 380 23.06 16.34 -7.63
CA ALA A 380 24.31 16.84 -7.06
C ALA A 380 24.52 16.31 -5.64
N ILE A 381 23.48 16.31 -4.81
CA ILE A 381 23.52 15.75 -3.44
C ILE A 381 23.84 14.25 -3.45
N ILE A 382 23.16 13.48 -4.30
CA ILE A 382 23.43 12.03 -4.46
C ILE A 382 24.90 11.82 -4.83
N LYS A 383 25.42 12.60 -5.78
CA LYS A 383 26.82 12.53 -6.20
C LYS A 383 27.80 12.90 -5.08
N GLU A 384 27.43 13.80 -4.19
CA GLU A 384 28.22 14.20 -3.02
C GLU A 384 28.16 13.18 -1.87
N GLY A 385 27.26 12.19 -1.93
CA GLY A 385 27.12 11.16 -0.90
C GLY A 385 26.59 11.68 0.43
N LYS A 386 25.96 12.86 0.45
CA LYS A 386 25.38 13.45 1.67
C LYS A 386 24.12 12.70 2.08
N THR A 387 24.10 12.12 3.27
CA THR A 387 22.94 11.42 3.83
C THR A 387 22.12 12.26 4.80
N GLU A 388 22.69 13.36 5.31
CA GLU A 388 22.02 14.25 6.25
C GLU A 388 21.05 15.20 5.53
N LYS A 389 19.80 15.21 5.98
CA LYS A 389 18.75 16.12 5.49
C LYS A 389 19.20 17.58 5.66
N PRO A 390 19.09 18.45 4.64
CA PRO A 390 19.31 19.87 4.83
C PRO A 390 18.30 20.35 5.88
N LYS A 391 18.76 21.08 6.90
CA LYS A 391 17.84 21.71 7.86
C LYS A 391 16.80 22.50 7.06
N ALA A 392 15.52 22.22 7.29
CA ALA A 392 14.44 22.96 6.67
C ALA A 392 14.71 24.45 6.88
N THR A 393 14.81 25.22 5.79
CA THR A 393 14.72 26.68 5.91
C THR A 393 13.39 26.99 6.58
N PRO A 394 13.37 27.79 7.66
CA PRO A 394 12.14 28.09 8.37
C PRO A 394 11.12 28.64 7.38
N GLU A 395 9.93 28.05 7.41
CA GLU A 395 8.81 28.38 6.53
C GLU A 395 8.61 29.90 6.48
N HIS A 396 8.29 30.38 5.28
CA HIS A 396 7.74 31.72 5.09
C HIS A 396 6.61 31.92 6.11
N LYS A 397 6.81 32.86 7.04
CA LYS A 397 5.72 33.42 7.83
C LYS A 397 4.66 33.91 6.84
N HIS A 398 3.46 33.34 6.92
CA HIS A 398 2.29 34.04 6.39
C HIS A 398 2.20 35.35 7.17
N SER A 399 2.54 36.45 6.49
CA SER A 399 2.33 37.80 6.98
C SER A 399 0.87 38.17 6.84
N ASP A 400 0.32 38.56 7.98
CA ASP A 400 -0.92 39.28 8.32
C ASP A 400 -2.28 38.58 8.16
#